data_AF-A0A2P5E936-F1
#
_entry.id   AF-A0A2P5E936-F1
#
_cell.length_a   1.000
_cell.length_b   1.000
_cell.length_c   1.000
_cell.angle_alpha   90.00
_cell.angle_beta   90.00
_cell.angle_gamma   90.00
#
_symmetry.space_group_name_H-M   'P 1'
#
loop_
_entity.id
_entity.type
_entity.pdbx_description
1 polymer ?
#
loop_
_entity_poly.entity_id
_entity_poly.type
_entity_poly.pdbx_seq_one_letter_code
_entity_poly.pdbx_strand_id
1 'polypeptide(L)'
;MAAPAYYRPTLPRASSRALQSPVWSLSSSSSRSELNAASFVSFPLHFRFREVLKLPNLKLPTLKVLCVRESRAPAVTKDSWESSVLNSETPVLVEFYASWCGPCRMVHRVIDEIATEYAGKLKCFVLNTDNDLQIAEDYEIKAVPVVLLFKNGKRSEAVVGTMPKEFYVAAIERVLKS
;
A
#
# COMPACT_ATOMS: atom_id res chain seq x y z
N MET A 1 -14.20 17.20 41.87
CA MET A 1 -13.55 17.46 40.56
C MET A 1 -13.98 16.38 39.61
N ALA A 2 -14.77 16.78 38.60
CA ALA A 2 -15.50 15.89 37.70
C ALA A 2 -14.60 15.37 36.57
N ALA A 3 -14.77 14.09 36.22
CA ALA A 3 -14.10 13.43 35.10
C ALA A 3 -14.65 13.90 33.75
N PRO A 4 -13.85 13.98 32.68
CA PRO A 4 -14.31 14.40 31.37
C PRO A 4 -15.13 13.30 30.67
N ALA A 5 -16.21 13.73 30.03
CA ALA A 5 -17.15 12.89 29.31
C ALA A 5 -16.54 12.38 27.99
N TYR A 6 -16.43 11.05 27.86
CA TYR A 6 -16.12 10.39 26.60
C TYR A 6 -17.35 10.34 25.70
N TYR A 7 -17.18 10.75 24.45
CA TYR A 7 -18.18 10.68 23.37
C TYR A 7 -18.47 9.21 23.01
N ARG A 8 -19.68 8.72 23.32
CA ARG A 8 -20.21 7.41 22.87
C ARG A 8 -21.07 7.62 21.61
N PRO A 9 -20.70 7.04 20.45
CA PRO A 9 -21.61 6.96 19.31
C PRO A 9 -22.71 5.93 19.61
N THR A 10 -23.96 6.34 19.54
CA THR A 10 -25.13 5.45 19.62
C THR A 10 -25.34 4.74 18.27
N LEU A 11 -25.21 3.41 18.26
CA LEU A 11 -25.53 2.59 17.10
C LEU A 11 -27.06 2.56 16.85
N PRO A 12 -27.54 2.71 15.61
CA PRO A 12 -28.95 2.54 15.31
C PRO A 12 -29.36 1.06 15.38
N ARG A 13 -30.49 0.85 16.04
CA ARG A 13 -31.16 -0.43 16.31
C ARG A 13 -31.60 -1.10 15.00
N ALA A 14 -30.98 -2.22 14.65
CA ALA A 14 -31.41 -3.06 13.54
C ALA A 14 -32.83 -3.63 13.81
N SER A 15 -33.77 -3.34 12.91
CA SER A 15 -35.13 -3.86 12.96
C SER A 15 -35.19 -5.21 12.25
N SER A 16 -35.64 -6.22 12.99
CA SER A 16 -35.95 -7.56 12.52
C SER A 16 -37.20 -7.55 11.65
N ARG A 17 -37.06 -7.89 10.37
CA ARG A 17 -38.14 -8.50 9.58
C ARG A 17 -37.60 -9.69 8.81
N ALA A 18 -38.07 -10.86 9.23
CA ALA A 18 -37.82 -12.14 8.62
C ALA A 18 -38.73 -12.38 7.40
N LEU A 19 -38.31 -13.35 6.60
CA LEU A 19 -39.10 -14.21 5.70
C LEU A 19 -39.61 -13.58 4.39
N GLN A 20 -38.97 -13.97 3.29
CA GLN A 20 -39.54 -14.97 2.38
C GLN A 20 -38.49 -15.41 1.33
N SER A 21 -38.21 -16.70 1.31
CA SER A 21 -37.51 -17.41 0.25
C SER A 21 -38.49 -17.78 -0.87
N PRO A 22 -38.15 -17.63 -2.16
CA PRO A 22 -38.82 -18.32 -3.22
C PRO A 22 -38.05 -19.61 -3.57
N VAL A 23 -38.78 -20.71 -3.39
CA VAL A 23 -38.47 -22.06 -3.86
C VAL A 23 -38.34 -22.03 -5.40
N TRP A 24 -37.18 -22.41 -5.93
CA TRP A 24 -37.02 -22.67 -7.36
C TRP A 24 -37.28 -24.15 -7.61
N SER A 25 -38.51 -24.44 -8.02
CA SER A 25 -38.95 -25.78 -8.39
C SER A 25 -38.27 -26.23 -9.69
N LEU A 26 -37.66 -27.41 -9.63
CA LEU A 26 -37.18 -28.18 -10.76
C LEU A 26 -38.35 -28.50 -11.71
N SER A 27 -38.22 -28.14 -12.98
CA SER A 27 -39.00 -28.74 -14.06
C SER A 27 -38.06 -29.21 -15.16
N SER A 28 -37.83 -30.51 -15.16
CA SER A 28 -37.38 -31.27 -16.31
C SER A 28 -38.44 -31.18 -17.41
N SER A 29 -38.06 -30.72 -18.60
CA SER A 29 -38.77 -31.13 -19.81
C SER A 29 -37.79 -31.26 -20.97
N SER A 30 -37.64 -32.52 -21.35
CA SER A 30 -37.04 -32.98 -22.58
C SER A 30 -37.89 -32.49 -23.75
N SER A 31 -37.27 -31.94 -24.79
CA SER A 31 -37.89 -31.87 -26.12
C SER A 31 -36.80 -31.81 -27.17
N ARG A 32 -36.63 -32.95 -27.85
CA ARG A 32 -35.92 -33.09 -29.11
C ARG A 32 -36.72 -32.35 -30.19
N SER A 33 -36.01 -31.63 -31.04
CA SER A 33 -36.45 -31.42 -32.41
C SER A 33 -35.25 -31.58 -33.33
N GLU A 34 -35.53 -32.26 -34.43
CA GLU A 34 -34.63 -32.95 -35.32
C GLU A 34 -34.57 -32.18 -36.65
N LEU A 35 -33.50 -32.44 -37.41
CA LEU A 35 -33.36 -32.29 -38.88
C LEU A 35 -33.06 -30.90 -39.50
N ASN A 36 -31.85 -30.76 -40.04
CA ASN A 36 -31.54 -30.76 -41.50
C ASN A 36 -30.07 -30.33 -41.68
N ALA A 37 -29.13 -31.22 -42.01
CA ALA A 37 -28.87 -31.81 -43.33
C ALA A 37 -28.47 -30.78 -44.41
N ALA A 38 -27.21 -30.91 -44.84
CA ALA A 38 -26.63 -30.48 -46.11
C ALA A 38 -26.46 -28.98 -46.39
N SER A 39 -25.22 -28.51 -46.24
CA SER A 39 -24.52 -27.77 -47.30
C SER A 39 -23.02 -27.89 -47.07
N PHE A 40 -22.49 -29.02 -47.53
CA PHE A 40 -21.07 -29.24 -47.79
C PHE A 40 -20.61 -28.23 -48.84
N VAL A 41 -20.05 -27.11 -48.40
CA VAL A 41 -19.17 -26.31 -49.25
C VAL A 41 -17.78 -26.94 -49.16
N SER A 42 -17.50 -27.77 -50.16
CA SER A 42 -16.18 -28.28 -50.48
C SER A 42 -15.20 -27.12 -50.65
N PHE A 43 -14.44 -26.81 -49.60
CA PHE A 43 -13.26 -25.98 -49.73
C PHE A 43 -12.04 -26.89 -49.94
N PRO A 44 -11.29 -26.68 -51.02
CA PRO A 44 -10.31 -27.63 -51.52
C PRO A 44 -9.13 -27.85 -50.57
N LEU A 45 -8.74 -29.13 -50.44
CA LEU A 45 -7.40 -29.54 -50.05
C LEU A 45 -6.37 -28.79 -50.90
N HIS A 46 -5.75 -27.75 -50.37
CA HIS A 46 -4.29 -27.56 -50.38
C HIS A 46 -3.94 -26.23 -49.72
N PHE A 47 -3.80 -26.20 -48.40
CA PHE A 47 -2.82 -25.28 -47.82
C PHE A 47 -2.14 -26.02 -46.68
N ARG A 48 -0.93 -26.48 -46.99
CA ARG A 48 -0.01 -27.07 -46.02
C ARG A 48 0.18 -26.11 -44.85
N PHE A 49 -0.56 -26.34 -43.77
CA PHE A 49 -0.25 -25.80 -42.45
C PHE A 49 0.96 -26.57 -41.90
N ARG A 50 2.14 -26.33 -42.47
CA ARG A 50 3.40 -26.75 -41.83
C ARG A 50 4.57 -25.92 -42.31
N GLU A 51 4.47 -24.62 -42.15
CA GLU A 51 5.66 -23.81 -41.94
C GLU A 51 5.70 -23.44 -40.46
N VAL A 52 6.25 -24.37 -39.68
CA VAL A 52 6.68 -24.12 -38.31
C VAL A 52 7.78 -23.08 -38.44
N LEU A 53 7.43 -21.81 -38.24
CA LEU A 53 8.40 -20.73 -38.05
C LEU A 53 9.26 -21.13 -36.85
N LYS A 54 10.40 -21.75 -37.17
CA LYS A 54 11.54 -21.92 -36.27
C LYS A 54 12.02 -20.52 -35.93
N LEU A 55 11.46 -19.93 -34.89
CA LEU A 55 12.08 -18.80 -34.22
C LEU A 55 13.30 -19.35 -33.47
N PRO A 56 14.53 -18.96 -33.85
CA PRO A 56 15.72 -19.40 -33.15
C PRO A 56 15.74 -18.76 -31.76
N ASN A 57 15.92 -19.59 -30.73
CA ASN A 57 16.41 -19.30 -29.38
C ASN A 57 16.63 -17.80 -29.06
N LEU A 58 15.53 -17.05 -28.90
CA LEU A 58 15.60 -15.80 -28.16
C LEU A 58 15.79 -16.22 -26.70
N LYS A 59 17.05 -16.16 -26.25
CA LYS A 59 17.38 -16.21 -24.82
C LYS A 59 16.65 -15.05 -24.17
N LEU A 60 15.45 -15.29 -23.65
CA LEU A 60 14.84 -14.35 -22.73
C LEU A 60 15.84 -14.19 -21.59
N PRO A 61 16.34 -12.99 -21.30
CA PRO A 61 17.02 -12.79 -20.03
C PRO A 61 16.02 -13.23 -18.97
N THR A 62 16.42 -14.16 -18.10
CA THR A 62 15.65 -14.53 -16.91
C THR A 62 15.23 -13.23 -16.25
N LEU A 63 13.94 -12.90 -16.37
CA LEU A 63 13.36 -11.68 -15.84
C LEU A 63 13.43 -11.84 -14.33
N LYS A 64 14.53 -11.38 -13.74
CA LYS A 64 14.68 -11.27 -12.30
C LYS A 64 13.68 -10.22 -11.89
N VAL A 65 12.49 -10.67 -11.49
CA VAL A 65 11.53 -9.84 -10.78
C VAL A 65 12.22 -9.42 -9.49
N LEU A 66 12.95 -8.31 -9.53
CA LEU A 66 13.52 -7.64 -8.37
C LEU A 66 12.38 -6.84 -7.73
N CYS A 67 11.33 -7.55 -7.33
CA CYS A 67 10.35 -7.00 -6.42
C CYS A 67 11.00 -6.98 -5.04
N VAL A 68 10.88 -5.85 -4.35
CA VAL A 68 11.51 -5.47 -3.07
C VAL A 68 12.89 -4.82 -3.25
N ARG A 69 12.87 -3.55 -3.68
CA ARG A 69 13.93 -2.62 -3.28
C ARG A 69 13.67 -2.29 -1.80
N GLU A 70 14.65 -2.58 -0.95
CA GLU A 70 14.68 -2.16 0.46
C GLU A 70 14.68 -0.62 0.52
N SER A 71 14.18 -0.04 1.62
CA SER A 71 14.12 1.42 1.80
C SER A 71 15.51 2.06 1.65
N ARG A 72 15.60 3.19 0.94
CA ARG A 72 16.85 3.97 0.80
C ARG A 72 17.07 4.94 1.95
N ALA A 73 16.00 5.41 2.59
CA ALA A 73 16.13 6.25 3.76
C ALA A 73 16.84 5.48 4.89
N PRO A 74 17.88 6.05 5.52
CA PRO A 74 18.62 5.38 6.59
C PRO A 74 17.73 5.07 7.80
N ALA A 75 17.97 3.91 8.40
CA ALA A 75 17.29 3.52 9.63
C ALA A 75 17.88 4.26 10.83
N VAL A 76 17.02 4.72 11.74
CA VAL A 76 17.40 5.24 13.05
C VAL A 76 16.96 4.29 14.14
N THR A 77 17.81 4.14 15.13
CA THR A 77 17.58 3.40 16.38
C THR A 77 17.55 4.35 17.56
N LYS A 78 17.21 3.82 18.74
CA LYS A 78 17.29 4.53 20.02
C LYS A 78 18.57 5.32 20.24
N ASP A 79 19.73 4.74 19.94
CA ASP A 79 21.03 5.37 20.18
C ASP A 79 21.28 6.57 19.25
N SER A 80 20.72 6.53 18.03
CA SER A 80 20.88 7.58 17.02
C SER A 80 19.76 8.62 17.01
N TRP A 81 18.69 8.39 17.77
CA TRP A 81 17.47 9.20 17.74
C TRP A 81 17.73 10.66 18.08
N GLU A 82 18.42 10.88 19.20
CA GLU A 82 18.69 12.22 19.70
C GLU A 82 19.59 13.02 18.74
N SER A 83 20.67 12.42 18.25
CA SER A 83 21.61 13.10 17.34
C SER A 83 21.04 13.33 15.94
N SER A 84 20.27 12.37 15.41
CA SER A 84 19.81 12.40 14.01
C SER A 84 18.48 13.12 13.84
N VAL A 85 17.58 13.03 14.82
CA VAL A 85 16.21 13.58 14.74
C VAL A 85 16.06 14.84 15.59
N LEU A 86 16.40 14.76 16.89
CA LEU A 86 16.12 15.86 17.81
C LEU A 86 17.09 17.04 17.64
N ASN A 87 18.37 16.74 17.46
CA ASN A 87 19.43 17.75 17.32
C ASN A 87 19.70 18.15 15.86
N SER A 88 18.84 17.79 14.91
CA SER A 88 19.03 18.15 13.51
C SER A 88 18.63 19.61 13.25
N GLU A 89 19.55 20.37 12.67
CA GLU A 89 19.30 21.74 12.17
C GLU A 89 18.34 21.75 10.97
N THR A 90 18.41 20.72 10.13
CA THR A 90 17.51 20.51 9.01
C THR A 90 16.23 19.83 9.49
N PRO A 91 15.04 20.20 9.00
CA PRO A 91 13.81 19.46 9.26
C PRO A 91 13.97 17.98 8.93
N VAL A 92 13.31 17.14 9.73
CA VAL A 92 13.46 15.69 9.66
C VAL A 92 12.09 15.04 9.49
N LEU A 93 11.99 14.10 8.55
CA LEU A 93 10.85 13.24 8.35
C LEU A 93 11.22 11.83 8.80
N VAL A 94 10.40 11.24 9.65
CA VAL A 94 10.61 9.88 10.17
C VAL A 94 9.39 9.02 9.87
N GLU A 95 9.59 7.92 9.14
CA GLU A 95 8.58 6.88 8.94
C GLU A 95 8.69 5.80 10.02
N PHE A 96 7.61 5.61 10.77
CA PHE A 96 7.44 4.53 11.73
C PHE A 96 6.78 3.34 11.02
N TYR A 97 7.48 2.22 10.97
CA TYR A 97 7.04 1.00 10.29
C TYR A 97 7.29 -0.24 11.14
N ALA A 98 6.77 -1.38 10.67
CA ALA A 98 7.07 -2.69 11.25
C ALA A 98 7.37 -3.68 10.13
N SER A 99 8.16 -4.70 10.43
CA SER A 99 8.64 -5.70 9.45
C SER A 99 7.52 -6.51 8.80
N TRP A 100 6.43 -6.72 9.56
CA TRP A 100 5.23 -7.44 9.17
C TRP A 100 4.17 -6.54 8.50
N CYS A 101 4.42 -5.24 8.40
CA CYS A 101 3.47 -4.28 7.85
C CYS A 101 3.53 -4.25 6.30
N GLY A 102 2.57 -4.91 5.65
CA GLY A 102 2.41 -4.89 4.20
C GLY A 102 2.27 -3.46 3.61
N PRO A 103 1.34 -2.62 4.09
CA PRO A 103 1.13 -1.27 3.57
C PRO A 103 2.35 -0.33 3.71
N CYS A 104 3.22 -0.56 4.70
CA CYS A 104 4.43 0.22 4.91
C CYS A 104 5.38 0.15 3.70
N ARG A 105 5.37 -0.95 2.94
CA ARG A 105 6.18 -1.08 1.70
C ARG A 105 5.85 -0.04 0.64
N MET A 106 4.61 0.46 0.60
CA MET A 106 4.22 1.53 -0.30
C MET A 106 4.74 2.88 0.20
N VAL A 107 4.63 3.12 1.51
CA VAL A 107 5.11 4.36 2.14
C VAL A 107 6.62 4.51 2.00
N HIS A 108 7.40 3.44 2.22
CA HIS A 108 8.85 3.43 1.95
C HIS A 108 9.23 3.96 0.57
N ARG A 109 8.48 3.58 -0.48
CA ARG A 109 8.75 4.06 -1.86
C ARG A 109 8.50 5.55 -2.00
N VAL A 110 7.41 6.04 -1.41
CA VAL A 110 7.06 7.46 -1.41
C VAL A 110 8.11 8.26 -0.63
N ILE A 111 8.55 7.76 0.53
CA ILE A 111 9.58 8.42 1.35
C ILE A 111 10.93 8.42 0.63
N ASP A 112 11.31 7.35 -0.07
CA ASP A 112 12.52 7.29 -0.90
C ASP A 112 12.53 8.34 -2.02
N GLU A 113 11.39 8.53 -2.68
CA GLU A 113 11.23 9.57 -3.70
C GLU A 113 11.37 10.97 -3.09
N ILE A 114 10.67 11.22 -1.98
CA ILE A 114 10.74 12.49 -1.24
C ILE A 114 12.16 12.77 -0.77
N ALA A 115 12.86 11.77 -0.25
CA ALA A 115 14.25 11.90 0.20
C ALA A 115 15.18 12.34 -0.94
N THR A 116 14.88 11.90 -2.18
CA THR A 116 15.62 12.30 -3.38
C THR A 116 15.28 13.74 -3.79
N GLU A 117 13.99 14.08 -3.82
CA GLU A 117 13.50 15.40 -4.26
C GLU A 117 13.86 16.53 -3.29
N TYR A 118 13.86 16.24 -2.00
CA TYR A 118 14.12 17.20 -0.92
C TYR A 118 15.53 17.09 -0.35
N ALA A 119 16.45 16.42 -1.06
CA ALA A 119 17.84 16.28 -0.65
C ALA A 119 18.46 17.65 -0.30
N GLY A 120 19.04 17.74 0.90
CA GLY A 120 19.63 18.97 1.44
C GLY A 120 18.65 19.93 2.12
N LYS A 121 17.34 19.80 1.91
CA LYS A 121 16.30 20.60 2.57
C LYS A 121 15.57 19.85 3.68
N LEU A 122 15.49 18.53 3.54
CA LEU A 122 14.83 17.61 4.47
C LEU A 122 15.71 16.37 4.64
N LYS A 123 15.81 15.86 5.86
CA LYS A 123 16.38 14.53 6.11
C LYS A 123 15.26 13.53 6.30
N CYS A 124 15.36 12.36 5.66
CA CYS A 124 14.39 11.28 5.82
C CYS A 124 15.03 10.11 6.54
N PHE A 125 14.31 9.52 7.50
CA PHE A 125 14.71 8.31 8.21
C PHE A 125 13.54 7.35 8.33
N VAL A 126 13.85 6.09 8.58
CA VAL A 126 12.88 5.05 8.95
C VAL A 126 13.18 4.54 10.36
N LEU A 127 12.15 4.21 11.13
CA LEU A 127 12.26 3.61 12.46
C LEU A 127 11.36 2.38 12.52
N ASN A 128 11.96 1.24 12.89
CA ASN A 128 11.22 0.00 13.09
C ASN A 128 10.66 -0.03 14.53
N THR A 129 9.34 0.04 14.65
CA THR A 129 8.66 0.04 15.96
C THR A 129 8.81 -1.28 16.70
N ASP A 130 9.06 -2.39 16.01
CA ASP A 130 9.30 -3.70 16.65
C ASP A 130 10.62 -3.69 17.46
N ASN A 131 11.61 -2.93 17.01
CA ASN A 131 12.93 -2.85 17.63
C ASN A 131 13.00 -1.74 18.69
N ASP A 132 12.39 -0.59 18.40
CA ASP A 132 12.49 0.62 19.21
C ASP A 132 11.11 1.01 19.78
N LEU A 133 10.48 0.09 20.51
CA LEU A 133 9.13 0.24 21.08
C LEU A 133 8.98 1.49 21.95
N GLN A 134 10.00 1.83 22.74
CA GLN A 134 9.94 2.98 23.66
C GLN A 134 9.76 4.31 22.91
N ILE A 135 10.44 4.48 21.76
CA ILE A 135 10.27 5.68 20.94
C ILE A 135 8.87 5.71 20.34
N ALA A 136 8.35 4.57 19.88
CA ALA A 136 7.00 4.48 19.37
C ALA A 136 5.95 4.88 20.43
N GLU A 137 6.13 4.44 21.68
CA GLU A 137 5.28 4.81 22.82
C GLU A 137 5.35 6.30 23.14
N ASP A 138 6.55 6.89 23.18
CA ASP A 138 6.76 8.32 23.47
C ASP A 138 6.04 9.24 22.49
N TYR A 139 5.88 8.81 21.23
CA TYR A 139 5.15 9.56 20.20
C TYR A 139 3.71 9.07 19.96
N GLU A 140 3.21 8.20 20.84
CA GLU A 140 1.85 7.62 20.82
C GLU A 140 1.52 6.86 19.53
N ILE A 141 2.50 6.17 18.95
CA ILE A 141 2.34 5.38 17.73
C ILE A 141 1.71 4.02 18.07
N LYS A 142 0.38 3.95 17.91
CA LYS A 142 -0.42 2.73 18.21
C LYS A 142 -0.62 1.81 17.00
N ALA A 143 -0.39 2.32 15.80
CA ALA A 143 -0.52 1.59 14.55
C ALA A 143 0.45 2.17 13.52
N VAL A 144 0.92 1.33 12.61
CA VAL A 144 1.83 1.70 11.50
C VAL A 144 1.13 1.48 10.15
N PRO A 145 1.50 2.22 9.08
CA PRO A 145 2.55 3.25 9.03
C PRO A 145 2.10 4.59 9.60
N VAL A 146 3.04 5.31 10.23
CA VAL A 146 2.87 6.72 10.60
C VAL A 146 4.13 7.47 10.23
N VAL A 147 3.98 8.65 9.63
CA VAL A 147 5.11 9.53 9.30
C VAL A 147 5.01 10.78 10.15
N LEU A 148 6.08 11.09 10.90
CA LEU A 148 6.18 12.29 11.72
C LEU A 148 7.19 13.25 11.12
N LEU A 149 6.89 14.54 11.19
CA LEU A 149 7.82 15.61 10.84
C LEU A 149 8.30 16.33 12.08
N PHE A 150 9.60 16.57 12.13
CA PHE A 150 10.32 17.25 13.19
C PHE A 150 11.01 18.50 12.65
N LYS A 151 10.97 19.56 13.44
CA LYS A 151 11.70 20.80 13.19
C LYS A 151 12.17 21.36 14.51
N ASN A 152 13.46 21.71 14.60
CA ASN A 152 14.08 22.21 15.83
C ASN A 152 13.83 21.28 17.04
N GLY A 153 13.96 19.97 16.83
CA GLY A 153 13.73 18.94 17.85
C GLY A 153 12.28 18.75 18.30
N LYS A 154 11.31 19.43 17.68
CA LYS A 154 9.89 19.34 18.03
C LYS A 154 9.07 18.69 16.93
N ARG A 155 8.16 17.79 17.32
CA ARG A 155 7.13 17.23 16.44
C ARG A 155 6.24 18.36 15.92
N SER A 156 6.17 18.52 14.61
CA SER A 156 5.45 19.60 13.92
C SER A 156 4.18 19.08 13.25
N GLU A 157 4.28 18.00 12.48
CA GLU A 157 3.15 17.41 11.76
C GLU A 157 3.19 15.88 11.79
N ALA A 158 2.06 15.25 11.48
CA ALA A 158 1.92 13.81 11.38
C ALA A 158 1.01 13.42 10.21
N VAL A 159 1.39 12.38 9.48
CA VAL A 159 0.58 11.72 8.45
C VAL A 159 0.38 10.28 8.88
N VAL A 160 -0.87 9.89 9.14
CA VAL A 160 -1.23 8.57 9.66
C VAL A 160 -1.76 7.70 8.52
N GLY A 161 -1.25 6.47 8.43
CA GLY A 161 -1.66 5.50 7.42
C GLY A 161 -0.95 5.68 6.08
N THR A 162 -1.39 4.89 5.10
CA THR A 162 -0.86 4.90 3.74
C THR A 162 -1.60 5.96 2.93
N MET A 163 -0.90 7.05 2.60
CA MET A 163 -1.46 8.18 1.87
C MET A 163 -0.78 8.36 0.50
N PRO A 164 -1.43 9.05 -0.46
CA PRO A 164 -0.77 9.52 -1.67
C PRO A 164 0.39 10.49 -1.37
N LYS A 165 1.37 10.58 -2.28
CA LYS A 165 2.59 11.40 -2.13
C LYS A 165 2.30 12.86 -1.79
N GLU A 166 1.22 13.40 -2.37
CA GLU A 166 0.79 14.78 -2.25
C GLU A 166 0.50 15.17 -0.80
N PHE A 167 0.02 14.22 0.02
CA PHE A 167 -0.25 14.48 1.44
C PHE A 167 1.04 14.70 2.24
N TYR A 168 2.07 13.89 1.98
CA TYR A 168 3.38 14.06 2.61
C TYR A 168 4.04 15.36 2.14
N VAL A 169 4.00 15.64 0.83
CA VAL A 169 4.52 16.90 0.26
C VAL A 169 3.83 18.11 0.88
N ALA A 170 2.49 18.10 1.00
CA ALA A 170 1.77 19.20 1.62
C ALA A 170 2.18 19.43 3.09
N ALA A 171 2.39 18.35 3.85
CA ALA A 171 2.88 18.42 5.23
C ALA A 171 4.30 18.98 5.32
N ILE A 172 5.20 18.50 4.45
CA ILE A 172 6.58 18.99 4.35
C ILE A 172 6.59 20.49 4.04
N GLU A 173 5.84 20.93 3.04
CA GLU A 173 5.78 22.33 2.63
C GLU A 173 5.27 23.25 3.75
N ARG A 174 4.31 22.80 4.58
CA ARG A 174 3.87 23.56 5.76
C ARG A 174 4.98 23.70 6.80
N VAL A 175 5.72 22.62 7.05
CA VAL A 175 6.86 22.64 7.97
C VAL A 175 8.01 23.51 7.44
N LEU A 176 8.28 23.49 6.14
CA LEU A 176 9.34 24.32 5.53
C LEU A 176 9.02 25.82 5.52
N LYS A 177 7.73 26.19 5.48
CA LYS A 177 7.27 27.59 5.44
C LYS A 177 7.03 28.23 6.82
N SER A 178 6.95 27.42 7.88
CA SER A 178 6.83 27.90 9.27
C SER A 178 8.12 28.53 9.79
#